data_AF-X0RWG3-F1
#
_entry.id   AF-X0RWG3-F1
#
_cell.length_a   1.000
_cell.length_b   1.000
_cell.length_c   1.000
_cell.angle_alpha   90.00
_cell.angle_beta   90.00
_cell.angle_gamma   90.00
#
_symmetry.space_group_name_H-M   'P 1'
#
loop_
_entity.id
_entity.type
_entity.pdbx_description
1 polymer ?
#
loop_
_entity_poly.entity_id
_entity_poly.type
_entity_poly.pdbx_seq_one_letter_code
_entity_poly.pdbx_strand_id
1 'polypeptide(L)'
;RIWADQRPSLDKPGEMMKIDVEDAAVMLLRTADGAFGSVEASKIATGTEDELRFEIHGLHGAMRFNLMQPNYLEVYDLRRSGGDLGGDQGWQKIAAVQKYPAPGGKFPNPKFSLGWIRSHVHSLYSLLAAIADDTTPSPSLAEGIHMQRVLEAVRQSAQEQTWVKLPQ
;
A
#
# COMPACT_ATOMS: atom_id res chain seq x y z
N ARG A 1 16.52 3.04 -8.57
CA ARG A 1 17.99 2.89 -8.60
C ARG A 1 18.33 1.42 -8.56
N ILE A 2 19.32 1.00 -9.34
CA ILE A 2 19.91 -0.33 -9.29
C ILE A 2 21.26 -0.19 -8.57
N TRP A 3 21.49 -0.95 -7.49
CA TRP A 3 22.74 -0.94 -6.72
C TRP A 3 23.63 -2.15 -7.05
N ALA A 4 23.05 -3.30 -7.40
CA ALA A 4 23.79 -4.43 -7.93
C ALA A 4 23.58 -4.53 -9.45
N ASP A 5 24.66 -4.58 -10.22
CA ASP A 5 24.61 -4.62 -11.69
C ASP A 5 24.33 -6.02 -12.24
N GLN A 6 24.70 -7.06 -11.49
CA GLN A 6 24.53 -8.47 -11.87
C GLN A 6 24.11 -9.37 -10.72
N ARG A 7 23.46 -10.49 -11.05
CA ARG A 7 23.13 -11.60 -10.15
C ARG A 7 23.42 -12.96 -10.80
N PRO A 8 23.63 -14.04 -10.03
CA PRO A 8 23.70 -15.38 -10.59
C PRO A 8 22.43 -15.75 -11.36
N SER A 9 22.61 -16.44 -12.49
CA SER A 9 21.52 -17.04 -13.23
C SER A 9 20.92 -18.22 -12.45
N LEU A 10 19.59 -18.28 -12.38
CA LEU A 10 18.88 -19.44 -11.84
C LEU A 10 18.84 -20.59 -12.86
N ASP A 11 18.81 -20.26 -14.15
CA ASP A 11 18.67 -21.24 -15.24
C ASP A 11 20.01 -21.76 -15.75
N LYS A 12 21.11 -21.02 -15.49
CA LYS A 12 22.45 -21.33 -15.99
C LYS A 12 23.51 -21.18 -14.89
N PRO A 13 23.73 -22.24 -14.09
CA PRO A 13 24.69 -22.21 -12.99
C PRO A 13 26.09 -21.76 -13.45
N GLY A 14 26.68 -20.80 -12.75
CA GLY A 14 27.99 -20.22 -13.09
C GLY A 14 27.95 -19.00 -14.01
N GLU A 15 26.80 -18.70 -14.63
CA GLU A 15 26.61 -17.46 -15.41
C GLU A 15 26.04 -16.34 -14.53
N MET A 16 26.49 -15.11 -14.80
CA MET A 16 25.92 -13.89 -14.23
C MET A 16 24.94 -13.27 -15.22
N MET A 17 23.83 -12.75 -14.72
CA MET A 17 22.82 -12.02 -15.49
C MET A 17 22.73 -10.59 -15.02
N LYS A 18 22.54 -9.67 -15.97
CA LYS A 18 22.31 -8.26 -15.67
C LYS A 18 21.02 -8.08 -14.87
N ILE A 19 21.06 -7.21 -13.86
CA ILE A 19 19.85 -6.73 -13.18
C ILE A 19 19.31 -5.54 -13.98
N ASP A 20 18.06 -5.66 -14.42
CA ASP A 20 17.34 -4.68 -15.24
C ASP A 20 16.15 -4.02 -14.49
N VAL A 21 15.96 -4.39 -13.23
CA VAL A 21 14.90 -3.87 -12.36
C VAL A 21 15.47 -3.11 -11.18
N GLU A 22 14.81 -2.03 -10.78
CA GLU A 22 15.21 -1.19 -9.65
C GLU A 22 15.21 -1.98 -8.33
N ASP A 23 16.19 -1.68 -7.49
CA ASP A 23 16.31 -2.19 -6.13
C ASP A 23 15.51 -1.35 -5.13
N ALA A 24 15.45 -0.03 -5.35
CA ALA A 24 14.53 0.86 -4.69
C ALA A 24 14.15 2.07 -5.56
N ALA A 25 12.97 2.63 -5.28
CA ALA A 25 12.46 3.84 -5.89
C ALA A 25 11.87 4.75 -4.80
N VAL A 26 12.13 6.05 -4.92
CA VAL A 26 11.50 7.09 -4.10
C VAL A 26 10.91 8.11 -5.05
N MET A 27 9.66 8.46 -4.85
CA MET A 27 8.95 9.42 -5.68
C MET A 27 8.18 10.42 -4.81
N LEU A 28 8.15 11.67 -5.25
CA LEU A 28 7.30 12.71 -4.68
C LEU A 28 6.03 12.81 -5.51
N LEU A 29 4.90 12.90 -4.82
CA LEU A 29 3.58 13.02 -5.44
C LEU A 29 2.95 14.35 -5.04
N ARG A 30 2.18 14.93 -5.96
CA ARG A 30 1.35 16.09 -5.70
C ARG A 30 0.00 15.90 -6.38
N THR A 31 -1.07 16.04 -5.62
CA THR A 31 -2.43 15.99 -6.12
C THR A 31 -2.82 17.32 -6.78
N ALA A 32 -3.91 17.33 -7.55
CA ALA A 32 -4.39 18.54 -8.23
C ALA A 32 -4.79 19.67 -7.25
N ASP A 33 -5.25 19.32 -6.06
CA ASP A 33 -5.59 20.23 -4.96
C ASP A 33 -4.39 20.60 -4.06
N GLY A 34 -3.19 20.13 -4.40
CA GLY A 34 -1.94 20.57 -3.77
C GLY A 34 -1.49 19.76 -2.56
N ALA A 35 -2.21 18.71 -2.16
CA ALA A 35 -1.68 17.75 -1.21
C ALA A 35 -0.39 17.12 -1.77
N PHE A 36 0.59 16.89 -0.91
CA PHE A 36 1.88 16.34 -1.29
C PHE A 36 2.22 15.13 -0.44
N GLY A 37 3.03 14.23 -0.98
CA GLY A 37 3.48 13.06 -0.26
C GLY A 37 4.68 12.41 -0.94
N SER A 38 5.15 11.33 -0.33
CA SER A 38 6.20 10.49 -0.87
C SER A 38 5.74 9.05 -0.93
N VAL A 39 6.22 8.32 -1.92
CA VAL A 39 6.09 6.86 -2.01
C VAL A 39 7.49 6.29 -2.14
N GLU A 40 7.75 5.24 -1.36
CA GLU A 40 8.97 4.46 -1.41
C GLU A 40 8.61 3.00 -1.70
N ALA A 41 9.41 2.36 -2.55
CA ALA A 41 9.37 0.93 -2.78
C ALA A 41 10.79 0.39 -2.77
N SER A 42 11.04 -0.70 -2.05
CA SER A 42 12.38 -1.31 -1.93
C SER A 42 12.28 -2.81 -1.74
N LYS A 43 13.08 -3.57 -2.51
CA LYS A 43 13.28 -5.02 -2.27
C LYS A 43 14.53 -5.31 -1.45
N ILE A 44 15.25 -4.27 -1.02
CA ILE A 44 16.49 -4.36 -0.23
C ILE A 44 16.37 -3.67 1.13
N ALA A 45 15.14 -3.45 1.60
CA ALA A 45 14.87 -2.87 2.92
C ALA A 45 15.08 -3.94 4.02
N THR A 46 16.31 -4.09 4.50
CA THR A 46 16.62 -5.06 5.56
C THR A 46 15.74 -4.85 6.79
N GLY A 47 15.09 -5.91 7.26
CA GLY A 47 14.19 -5.89 8.43
C GLY A 47 12.71 -5.69 8.09
N THR A 48 12.37 -5.49 6.81
CA THR A 48 10.98 -5.56 6.34
C THR A 48 10.68 -6.96 5.82
N GLU A 49 9.58 -7.55 6.27
CA GLU A 49 9.01 -8.77 5.67
C GLU A 49 8.02 -8.34 4.56
N ASP A 50 6.72 -8.64 4.70
CA ASP A 50 5.66 -8.18 3.79
C ASP A 50 5.10 -6.81 4.26
N GLU A 51 5.96 -5.81 4.33
CA GLU A 51 5.60 -4.51 4.88
C GLU A 51 4.98 -3.58 3.82
N LEU A 52 3.70 -3.27 4.03
CA LEU A 52 3.02 -2.13 3.41
C LEU A 52 2.70 -1.11 4.49
N ARG A 53 3.18 0.12 4.33
CA ARG A 53 2.85 1.25 5.20
C ARG A 53 2.22 2.38 4.39
N PHE A 54 1.22 3.01 4.98
CA PHE A 54 0.75 4.31 4.53
C PHE A 54 0.43 5.20 5.72
N GLU A 55 0.60 6.50 5.54
CA GLU A 55 0.24 7.52 6.51
C GLU A 55 -0.40 8.70 5.77
N ILE A 56 -1.52 9.19 6.30
CA ILE A 56 -2.31 10.26 5.72
C ILE A 56 -2.52 11.31 6.81
N HIS A 57 -2.08 12.54 6.54
CA HIS A 57 -2.26 13.68 7.43
C HIS A 57 -3.27 14.66 6.82
N GLY A 58 -4.28 14.99 7.60
CA GLY A 58 -5.30 15.97 7.24
C GLY A 58 -5.47 17.05 8.31
N LEU A 59 -6.31 18.03 7.99
CA LEU A 59 -6.56 19.18 8.86
C LEU A 59 -7.10 18.80 10.25
N HIS A 60 -7.85 17.70 10.36
CA HIS A 60 -8.54 17.31 11.60
C HIS A 60 -7.95 16.07 12.26
N GLY A 61 -6.85 15.55 11.74
CA GLY A 61 -6.26 14.33 12.26
C GLY A 61 -5.39 13.62 11.24
N ALA A 62 -4.98 12.41 11.59
CA ALA A 62 -4.15 11.57 10.75
C ALA A 62 -4.51 10.10 10.95
N MET A 63 -4.14 9.28 9.98
CA MET A 63 -4.23 7.82 10.09
C MET A 63 -2.99 7.17 9.50
N ARG A 64 -2.58 6.06 10.09
CA ARG A 64 -1.50 5.24 9.54
C ARG A 64 -1.77 3.77 9.74
N PHE A 65 -1.22 2.98 8.84
CA PHE A 65 -1.36 1.53 8.84
C PHE A 65 0.01 0.89 8.56
N ASN A 66 0.24 -0.27 9.18
CA ASN A 66 1.37 -1.12 8.89
C ASN A 66 0.88 -2.57 8.76
N LEU A 67 1.10 -3.19 7.60
CA LEU A 67 0.72 -4.57 7.31
C LEU A 67 1.40 -5.59 8.23
N MET A 68 2.55 -5.25 8.83
CA MET A 68 3.21 -6.06 9.86
C MET A 68 2.40 -6.11 11.19
N GLN A 69 1.43 -5.22 11.38
CA GLN A 69 0.46 -5.23 12.48
C GLN A 69 -0.97 -5.08 11.94
N PRO A 70 -1.45 -6.02 11.10
CA PRO A 70 -2.62 -5.83 10.24
C PRO A 70 -3.94 -5.72 11.02
N ASN A 71 -3.92 -6.08 12.30
CA ASN A 71 -5.07 -6.07 13.19
C ASN A 71 -5.45 -4.67 13.70
N TYR A 72 -4.58 -3.68 13.50
CA TYR A 72 -4.73 -2.35 14.06
C TYR A 72 -4.62 -1.27 12.98
N LEU A 73 -5.53 -0.30 13.03
CA LEU A 73 -5.39 0.98 12.36
C LEU A 73 -5.00 2.02 13.41
N GLU A 74 -3.98 2.82 13.18
CA GLU A 74 -3.63 3.93 14.07
C GLU A 74 -4.32 5.21 13.59
N VAL A 75 -5.01 5.89 14.51
CA VAL A 75 -5.76 7.12 14.21
C VAL A 75 -5.39 8.19 15.23
N TYR A 76 -5.20 9.41 14.75
CA TYR A 76 -5.05 10.63 15.54
C TYR A 76 -6.23 11.54 15.20
N ASP A 77 -6.99 11.98 16.21
CA ASP A 77 -8.17 12.84 16.03
C ASP A 77 -8.02 14.12 16.87
N LEU A 78 -7.86 15.25 16.19
CA LEU A 78 -7.69 16.57 16.83
C LEU A 78 -8.96 17.08 17.51
N ARG A 79 -10.12 16.45 17.27
CA ARG A 79 -11.39 16.84 17.88
C ARG A 79 -11.59 16.22 19.26
N ARG A 80 -10.71 15.29 19.67
CA ARG A 80 -10.72 14.73 21.02
C ARG A 80 -10.31 15.78 22.05
N SER A 81 -10.75 15.57 23.29
CA SER A 81 -10.47 16.49 24.39
C SER A 81 -8.97 16.65 24.59
N GLY A 82 -8.45 17.84 24.32
CA GLY A 82 -7.05 18.20 24.54
C GLY A 82 -6.85 19.02 25.81
N GLY A 83 -5.60 19.41 26.04
CA GLY A 83 -5.17 20.34 27.07
C GLY A 83 -3.66 20.60 26.90
N ASP A 84 -3.07 21.46 27.73
CA ASP A 84 -1.65 21.85 27.61
C ASP A 84 -0.68 20.65 27.65
N LEU A 85 -1.12 19.53 28.21
CA LEU A 85 -0.36 18.27 28.32
C LEU A 85 -0.93 17.13 27.46
N GLY A 86 -1.74 17.43 26.44
CA GLY A 86 -2.15 16.46 25.41
C GLY A 86 -3.49 15.74 25.62
N GLY A 87 -4.00 15.59 26.85
CA GLY A 87 -5.32 14.98 27.10
C GLY A 87 -5.54 13.65 26.34
N ASP A 88 -6.69 13.52 25.67
CA ASP A 88 -7.03 12.37 24.80
C ASP A 88 -6.52 12.52 23.35
N GLN A 89 -5.79 13.60 23.05
CA GLN A 89 -5.20 13.84 21.73
C GLN A 89 -3.87 13.09 21.60
N GLY A 90 -3.95 11.85 21.10
CA GLY A 90 -2.80 11.00 20.83
C GLY A 90 -3.11 9.94 19.78
N TRP A 91 -2.08 9.26 19.27
CA TRP A 91 -2.26 8.12 18.38
C TRP A 91 -2.96 6.97 19.11
N GLN A 92 -4.06 6.50 18.53
CA GLN A 92 -4.87 5.42 19.08
C GLN A 92 -4.81 4.21 18.17
N LYS A 93 -4.46 3.05 18.72
CA LYS A 93 -4.58 1.77 18.02
C LYS A 93 -6.03 1.30 18.05
N ILE A 94 -6.71 1.46 16.94
CA ILE A 94 -8.07 0.95 16.75
C ILE A 94 -7.99 -0.51 16.32
N ALA A 95 -8.43 -1.42 17.17
CA ALA A 95 -8.49 -2.85 16.88
C ALA A 95 -9.56 -3.12 15.80
N ALA A 96 -9.11 -3.18 14.54
CA ALA A 96 -9.94 -3.45 13.37
C ALA A 96 -10.25 -4.95 13.26
N VAL A 97 -9.24 -5.82 13.35
CA VAL A 97 -9.36 -7.31 13.35
C VAL A 97 -10.38 -7.85 12.33
N GLN A 98 -11.61 -8.18 12.71
CA GLN A 98 -12.69 -8.63 11.81
C GLN A 98 -13.94 -7.72 11.91
N LYS A 99 -13.78 -6.49 12.40
CA LYS A 99 -14.84 -5.50 12.69
C LYS A 99 -15.10 -4.59 11.48
N TYR A 100 -15.41 -5.20 10.34
CA TYR A 100 -15.84 -4.51 9.13
C TYR A 100 -17.05 -5.22 8.51
N PRO A 101 -17.79 -4.56 7.60
CA PRO A 101 -19.00 -5.13 7.02
C PRO A 101 -18.75 -6.48 6.33
N ALA A 102 -19.80 -7.31 6.28
CA ALA A 102 -19.80 -8.46 5.38
C ALA A 102 -19.66 -7.99 3.93
N PRO A 103 -19.03 -8.77 3.05
CA PRO A 103 -18.50 -10.12 3.26
C PRO A 103 -17.07 -10.16 3.83
N GLY A 104 -16.45 -8.98 4.00
CA GLY A 104 -15.14 -8.88 4.60
C GLY A 104 -15.12 -9.39 6.05
N GLY A 105 -16.09 -9.00 6.88
CA GLY A 105 -16.19 -9.41 8.28
C GLY A 105 -17.35 -10.35 8.59
N LYS A 106 -17.64 -10.55 9.89
CA LYS A 106 -18.55 -11.54 10.51
C LYS A 106 -18.02 -12.97 10.61
N PHE A 107 -17.19 -13.44 9.66
CA PHE A 107 -16.51 -14.73 9.75
C PHE A 107 -15.09 -14.68 9.11
N PRO A 108 -14.04 -15.23 9.76
CA PRO A 108 -14.03 -15.76 11.13
C PRO A 108 -14.35 -14.68 12.19
N ASN A 109 -14.64 -15.10 13.42
CA ASN A 109 -15.01 -14.14 14.48
C ASN A 109 -13.84 -13.18 14.84
N PRO A 110 -14.10 -12.05 15.51
CA PRO A 110 -13.05 -11.07 15.84
C PRO A 110 -11.92 -11.52 16.79
N LYS A 111 -11.91 -12.78 17.25
CA LYS A 111 -10.78 -13.37 18.00
C LYS A 111 -9.71 -13.93 17.07
N PHE A 112 -10.00 -14.09 15.77
CA PHE A 112 -9.05 -14.57 14.78
C PHE A 112 -8.28 -13.38 14.18
N SER A 113 -6.95 -13.42 14.31
CA SER A 113 -6.07 -12.42 13.72
C SER A 113 -6.18 -12.41 12.19
N LEU A 114 -5.95 -11.24 11.61
CA LEU A 114 -5.72 -11.09 10.18
C LEU A 114 -4.34 -11.59 9.80
N GLY A 115 -4.24 -12.10 8.58
CA GLY A 115 -3.00 -12.51 7.95
C GLY A 115 -3.17 -12.59 6.44
N TRP A 116 -2.05 -12.78 5.75
CA TRP A 116 -1.95 -12.74 4.30
C TRP A 116 -2.91 -13.67 3.56
N ILE A 117 -3.11 -14.89 4.07
CA ILE A 117 -4.04 -15.85 3.47
C ILE A 117 -5.48 -15.32 3.47
N ARG A 118 -5.87 -14.56 4.51
CA ARG A 118 -7.23 -14.04 4.64
C ARG A 118 -7.55 -13.00 3.56
N SER A 119 -6.59 -12.12 3.23
CA SER A 119 -6.77 -11.14 2.16
C SER A 119 -6.83 -11.81 0.79
N HIS A 120 -5.97 -12.80 0.53
CA HIS A 120 -5.97 -13.55 -0.73
C HIS A 120 -7.27 -14.31 -0.98
N VAL A 121 -7.77 -15.02 0.04
CA VAL A 121 -9.08 -15.70 -0.03
C VAL A 121 -10.19 -14.69 -0.28
N HIS A 122 -10.11 -13.49 0.32
CA HIS A 122 -11.10 -12.45 0.11
C HIS A 122 -11.06 -11.86 -1.30
N SER A 123 -9.88 -11.70 -1.90
CA SER A 123 -9.75 -11.27 -3.30
C SER A 123 -10.39 -12.26 -4.26
N LEU A 124 -10.17 -13.57 -4.05
CA LEU A 124 -10.82 -14.63 -4.85
C LEU A 124 -12.34 -14.62 -4.65
N TYR A 125 -12.80 -14.50 -3.41
CA TYR A 125 -14.23 -14.36 -3.11
C TYR A 125 -14.84 -13.15 -3.83
N SER A 126 -14.17 -11.99 -3.81
CA SER A 126 -14.69 -10.75 -4.40
C SER A 126 -14.85 -10.88 -5.92
N LEU A 127 -13.89 -11.53 -6.59
CA LEU A 127 -13.99 -11.84 -8.02
C LEU A 127 -15.15 -12.80 -8.32
N LEU A 128 -15.24 -13.91 -7.59
CA LEU A 128 -16.29 -14.92 -7.80
C LEU A 128 -17.68 -14.38 -7.49
N ALA A 129 -17.83 -13.57 -6.45
CA ALA A 129 -19.07 -12.89 -6.11
C ALA A 129 -19.50 -11.93 -7.21
N ALA A 130 -18.57 -11.12 -7.73
CA ALA A 130 -18.87 -10.21 -8.84
C ALA A 130 -19.36 -10.97 -10.09
N ILE A 131 -18.75 -12.12 -10.41
CA ILE A 131 -19.19 -12.99 -11.52
C ILE A 131 -20.58 -13.57 -11.24
N ALA A 132 -20.84 -14.05 -10.02
CA ALA A 132 -22.11 -14.67 -9.66
C ALA A 132 -23.27 -13.66 -9.64
N ASP A 133 -23.01 -12.44 -9.20
CA ASP A 133 -23.99 -11.36 -9.06
C ASP A 133 -24.13 -10.50 -10.34
N ASP A 134 -23.39 -10.83 -11.41
CA ASP A 134 -23.31 -10.06 -12.67
C ASP A 134 -22.99 -8.56 -12.42
N THR A 135 -22.00 -8.31 -11.55
CA THR A 135 -21.50 -6.97 -11.23
C THR A 135 -20.06 -6.79 -11.72
N THR A 136 -19.63 -5.54 -11.83
CA THR A 136 -18.24 -5.23 -12.26
C THR A 136 -17.26 -5.58 -11.13
N PRO A 137 -16.29 -6.49 -11.36
CA PRO A 137 -15.26 -6.78 -10.37
C PRO A 137 -14.38 -5.57 -10.10
N SER A 138 -13.96 -5.37 -8.84
CA SER A 138 -12.98 -4.36 -8.44
C SER A 138 -11.89 -4.99 -7.56
N PRO A 139 -10.61 -4.65 -7.77
CA PRO A 139 -10.11 -3.80 -8.86
C PRO A 139 -10.29 -4.47 -10.24
N SER A 140 -10.58 -3.66 -11.23
CA SER A 140 -10.87 -4.03 -12.61
C SER A 140 -9.63 -4.01 -13.49
N LEU A 141 -9.73 -4.56 -14.71
CA LEU A 141 -8.66 -4.44 -15.72
C LEU A 141 -8.36 -2.98 -16.08
N ALA A 142 -9.38 -2.12 -16.12
CA ALA A 142 -9.20 -0.70 -16.41
C ALA A 142 -8.34 -0.01 -15.34
N GLU A 143 -8.56 -0.32 -14.06
CA GLU A 143 -7.73 0.16 -12.96
C GLU A 143 -6.29 -0.38 -13.07
N GLY A 144 -6.12 -1.65 -13.47
CA GLY A 144 -4.80 -2.22 -13.76
C GLY A 144 -4.06 -1.51 -14.90
N ILE A 145 -4.75 -1.18 -16.00
CA ILE A 145 -4.19 -0.41 -17.13
C ILE A 145 -3.82 1.00 -16.68
N HIS A 146 -4.66 1.66 -15.90
CA HIS A 146 -4.37 2.98 -15.35
C HIS A 146 -3.10 2.95 -14.49
N MET A 147 -2.96 1.95 -13.61
CA MET A 147 -1.75 1.79 -12.79
C MET A 147 -0.49 1.61 -13.64
N GLN A 148 -0.55 0.84 -14.75
CA GLN A 148 0.59 0.72 -15.66
C GLN A 148 0.99 2.07 -16.29
N ARG A 149 0.02 2.92 -16.64
CA ARG A 149 0.30 4.27 -17.15
C ARG A 149 0.90 5.17 -16.08
N VAL A 150 0.48 5.04 -14.82
CA VAL A 150 1.10 5.75 -13.68
C VAL A 150 2.56 5.32 -13.51
N LEU A 151 2.84 4.01 -13.57
CA LEU A 151 4.22 3.51 -13.48
C LEU A 151 5.10 4.02 -14.63
N GLU A 152 4.53 4.16 -15.83
CA GLU A 152 5.26 4.74 -16.97
C GLU A 152 5.60 6.22 -16.74
N ALA A 153 4.65 7.02 -16.22
CA ALA A 153 4.92 8.41 -15.86
C ALA A 153 6.00 8.54 -14.77
N VAL A 154 6.03 7.61 -13.80
CA VAL A 154 7.09 7.54 -12.79
C VAL A 154 8.45 7.25 -13.42
N ARG A 155 8.53 6.30 -14.37
CA ARG A 155 9.78 6.02 -15.10
C ARG A 155 10.24 7.21 -15.93
N GLN A 156 9.32 7.88 -16.64
CA GLN A 156 9.63 9.09 -17.39
C GLN A 156 10.18 10.19 -16.46
N SER A 157 9.52 10.44 -15.33
CA SER A 157 9.98 11.41 -14.32
C SER A 157 11.39 11.10 -13.80
N ALA A 158 11.68 9.81 -13.56
CA ALA A 158 13.01 9.36 -13.14
C ALA A 158 14.08 9.54 -14.24
N GLN A 159 13.73 9.38 -15.52
CA GLN A 159 14.67 9.60 -16.63
C GLN A 159 14.95 11.08 -16.88
N GLU A 160 13.89 11.90 -16.89
CA GLU A 160 13.96 13.33 -17.21
C GLU A 160 14.33 14.19 -16.00
N GLN A 161 14.30 13.63 -14.78
CA GLN A 161 14.54 14.34 -13.52
C GLN A 161 13.59 15.55 -13.33
N THR A 162 12.34 15.40 -13.75
CA THR A 162 11.33 16.47 -13.74
C THR A 162 9.96 15.96 -13.27
N TRP A 163 9.05 16.88 -12.98
CA TRP A 163 7.66 16.56 -12.68
C TRP A 163 6.92 16.13 -13.96
N VAL A 164 6.31 14.95 -13.91
CA VAL A 164 5.45 14.43 -14.99
C VAL A 164 4.01 14.38 -14.49
N LYS A 165 3.07 14.81 -15.34
CA LYS A 165 1.64 14.71 -15.03
C LYS A 165 1.20 13.25 -15.10
N LEU A 166 0.49 12.80 -14.08
CA LEU A 166 -0.12 11.47 -14.10
C LEU A 166 -1.24 11.40 -15.14
N PRO A 167 -1.47 10.22 -15.75
CA PRO A 167 -2.60 9.99 -16.64
C PRO A 167 -3.92 10.26 -15.91
N GLN A 168 -4.92 10.76 -16.65
CA GLN A 168 -6.30 10.81 -16.16
C GLN A 168 -6.95 9.42 -16.16
#